data_AF-C0R8N6-F1
#
_entry.id   AF-C0R8N6-F1
#
_cell.length_a   1.000
_cell.length_b   1.000
_cell.length_c   1.000
_cell.angle_alpha   90.00
_cell.angle_beta   90.00
_cell.angle_gamma   90.00
#
_symmetry.space_group_name_H-M   'P 1'
#
loop_
_entity.id
_entity.type
_entity.pdbx_description
1 polymer ?
#
loop_
_entity_poly.entity_id
_entity_poly.type
_entity_poly.pdbx_seq_one_letter_code
_entity_poly.pdbx_strand_id
1 'polypeptide(L)' 'MALDFCVKETIFDAINLGFQVCLILDATKSITTTPELIIQELKKLNVLTCFSKDIF' A
#
# COMPACT_ATOMS: atom_id res chain seq x y z
N MET A 1 -11.17 3.17 -0.44
CA MET A 1 -10.57 2.92 0.89
C MET A 1 -9.38 3.85 1.05
N ALA A 2 -9.11 4.35 2.26
CA ALA A 2 -8.12 5.39 2.53
C ALA A 2 -6.71 4.82 2.71
N LEU A 3 -5.83 5.08 1.75
CA LEU A 3 -4.41 4.66 1.73
C LEU A 3 -3.70 5.02 3.03
N ASP A 4 -3.94 6.23 3.48
CA ASP A 4 -3.30 6.92 4.61
C ASP A 4 -3.82 6.51 5.99
N PHE A 5 -4.85 5.65 6.03
CA PHE A 5 -5.43 5.13 7.27
C PHE A 5 -5.49 3.61 7.20
N CYS A 6 -6.69 3.05 6.98
CA CYS A 6 -6.94 1.63 7.13
C CYS A 6 -6.03 0.75 6.27
N VAL A 7 -5.67 1.20 5.06
CA VAL A 7 -4.82 0.42 4.16
C VAL A 7 -3.39 0.38 4.70
N LYS A 8 -2.82 1.52 5.11
CA LYS A 8 -1.46 1.58 5.69
C LYS A 8 -1.35 0.71 6.95
N GLU A 9 -2.29 0.83 7.88
CA GLU A 9 -2.28 0.03 9.12
C GLU A 9 -2.43 -1.47 8.82
N THR A 10 -3.34 -1.85 7.93
CA THR A 10 -3.51 -3.27 7.53
C THR A 10 -2.23 -3.84 6.90
N ILE A 11 -1.52 -3.04 6.09
CA ILE A 11 -0.25 -3.45 5.49
C ILE A 11 0.79 -3.69 6.59
N PHE A 12 0.90 -2.81 7.59
CA PHE A 12 1.81 -3.02 8.70
C PHE A 12 1.48 -4.28 9.51
N ASP A 13 0.21 -4.50 9.82
CA ASP A 13 -0.21 -5.71 10.50
C ASP A 13 0.15 -6.97 9.71
N ALA A 14 -0.07 -6.97 8.40
CA ALA A 14 0.29 -8.09 7.53
C ALA A 14 1.82 -8.33 7.50
N ILE A 15 2.63 -7.28 7.42
CA ILE A 15 4.09 -7.39 7.50
C ILE A 15 4.53 -7.96 8.86
N ASN A 16 3.94 -7.47 9.96
CA ASN A 16 4.26 -7.93 11.32
C ASN A 16 3.91 -9.42 11.52
N LEU A 17 2.90 -9.91 10.81
CA LEU A 17 2.54 -11.33 10.78
C LEU A 17 3.38 -12.17 9.81
N GLY A 18 4.31 -11.56 9.08
CA GLY A 18 5.22 -12.24 8.15
C GLY A 18 4.65 -12.48 6.76
N PHE A 19 3.55 -11.82 6.38
CA PHE A 19 3.00 -11.91 5.03
C PHE A 19 3.79 -11.04 4.04
N GLN A 20 3.89 -11.53 2.80
CA GLN A 20 4.32 -10.71 1.67
C GLN A 20 3.12 -9.91 1.16
N VAL A 21 3.32 -8.60 0.94
CA VAL A 21 2.23 -7.67 0.61
C VAL A 21 2.48 -6.99 -0.74
N CYS A 22 1.47 -6.97 -1.63
CA CYS A 22 1.39 -6.03 -2.76
C CYS A 22 0.27 -5.01 -2.50
N LEU A 23 0.60 -3.73 -2.64
CA LEU A 23 -0.36 -2.65 -2.71
C LEU A 23 -0.78 -2.41 -4.17
N ILE A 24 -2.09 -2.52 -4.44
CA ILE A 24 -2.66 -2.21 -5.75
C ILE A 24 -2.98 -0.71 -5.83
N LEU A 25 -2.23 0.02 -6.65
CA LEU A 25 -2.21 1.49 -6.68
C LEU A 25 -3.51 2.10 -7.21
N ASP A 26 -4.06 1.54 -8.29
CA ASP A 26 -5.28 2.02 -8.96
C ASP A 26 -6.58 1.54 -8.28
N ALA A 27 -6.48 0.59 -7.34
CA ALA A 27 -7.60 0.15 -6.50
C ALA A 27 -7.69 0.90 -5.16
N THR A 28 -6.71 1.76 -4.86
CA THR A 28 -6.61 2.46 -3.57
C THR A 28 -6.68 3.97 -3.77
N LYS A 29 -7.37 4.69 -2.88
CA LYS A 29 -7.43 6.16 -2.90
C LYS A 29 -6.89 6.71 -1.58
N SER A 30 -6.27 7.88 -1.62
CA SER A 30 -5.79 8.56 -0.41
C SER A 30 -6.73 9.69 -0.02
N ILE A 31 -6.82 9.99 1.27
CA ILE A 31 -7.49 11.20 1.78
C ILE A 31 -6.51 12.37 1.74
N THR A 32 -5.23 12.15 2.10
CA THR A 32 -4.18 13.18 1.93
C THR A 32 -3.94 13.52 0.46
N THR A 33 -3.52 14.77 0.22
CA THR A 33 -3.10 15.30 -1.08
C THR A 33 -1.69 14.84 -1.51
N THR A 34 -0.97 14.14 -0.64
CA THR A 34 0.41 13.65 -0.90
C THR A 34 0.55 12.12 -0.74
N PRO A 35 -0.27 11.31 -1.45
CA PRO A 35 -0.20 9.84 -1.38
C PRO A 35 1.17 9.26 -1.74
N GLU A 36 1.95 9.96 -2.56
CA GLU A 36 3.25 9.51 -3.05
C GLU A 36 4.25 9.31 -1.91
N LEU A 37 4.18 10.12 -0.86
CA LEU A 37 5.04 10.00 0.32
C LEU A 37 4.79 8.69 1.06
N ILE A 38 3.52 8.30 1.18
CA ILE A 38 3.10 7.06 1.82
C ILE A 38 3.51 5.86 0.97
N ILE A 39 3.32 5.94 -0.34
CA ILE A 39 3.76 4.89 -1.27
C ILE A 39 5.29 4.71 -1.18
N GLN A 40 6.06 5.79 -1.10
CA GLN A 40 7.51 5.71 -0.93
C GLN A 40 7.92 5.09 0.41
N GLU A 41 7.23 5.40 1.50
CA GLU A 41 7.44 4.78 2.81
C GLU A 41 7.19 3.27 2.76
N LEU A 42 6.07 2.85 2.17
CA LEU A 42 5.72 1.44 2.01
C LEU A 42 6.75 0.68 1.14
N LYS A 43 7.24 1.30 0.06
CA LYS A 43 8.31 0.70 -0.75
C LYS A 43 9.60 0.46 0.03
N LYS A 44 9.96 1.36 0.95
CA LYS A 44 11.15 1.19 1.83
C LYS A 44 10.98 0.01 2.80
N LEU A 45 9.75 -0.40 3.07
CA LEU A 45 9.40 -1.55 3.90
C LEU A 45 9.26 -2.85 3.09
N ASN A 46 9.77 -2.87 1.84
CA ASN A 46 9.67 -3.99 0.90
C ASN A 46 8.23 -4.36 0.49
N VAL A 47 7.27 -3.45 0.64
CA VAL A 47 5.93 -3.63 0.08
C VAL A 47 6.00 -3.47 -1.44
N LEU A 48 5.54 -4.48 -2.16
CA LEU A 48 5.44 -4.41 -3.61
C LEU A 48 4.32 -3.45 -3.99
N THR A 49 4.47 -2.71 -5.09
CA THR A 49 3.41 -1.85 -5.61
C THR A 49 3.13 -2.22 -7.05
N CYS A 50 1.86 -2.48 -7.37
CA CYS A 50 1.43 -2.98 -8.66
C CYS A 50 0.17 -2.21 -9.13
N PHE A 51 -0.07 -2.12 -10.44
CA PHE A 51 -1.40 -1.78 -10.95
C PHE A 51 -2.24 -3.06 -11.08
N SER A 52 -3.56 -2.94 -11.00
CA SER A 52 -4.48 -4.07 -11.12
C SER A 52 -4.31 -4.83 -12.45
N LYS A 53 -3.98 -4.10 -13.52
CA LYS A 53 -3.64 -4.66 -14.85
C LYS A 53 -2.35 -5.49 -14.89
N ASP A 54 -1.49 -5.38 -13.88
CA ASP A 54 -0.22 -6.13 -13.84
C ASP A 54 -0.43 -7.53 -13.23
N ILE A 55 -1.62 -7.82 -12.70
CA ILE A 55 -1.98 -9.09 -12.05
C ILE A 55 -2.73 -10.03 -13.02
N PHE A 56 -3.34 -9.49 -14.08
CA PHE A 56 -4.19 -10.21 -15.03
C PHE A 56 -3.68 -10.11 -16.48
#